data_AF-A0AAU9J3I0-F1
#
_entry.id   AF-A0AAU9J3I0-F1
#
_cell.length_a   1.000
_cell.length_b   1.000
_cell.length_c   1.000
_cell.angle_alpha   90.00
_cell.angle_beta   90.00
_cell.angle_gamma   90.00
#
_symmetry.space_group_name_H-M   'P 1'
#
loop_
_entity.id
_entity.type
_entity.pdbx_description
1 polymer ?
#
loop_
_entity_poly.entity_id
_entity_poly.type
_entity_poly.pdbx_seq_one_letter_code
_entity_poly.pdbx_strand_id
1 'polypeptide(L)'
;MAPEILKKSKYGPKVDIFSTGVVIYTMLTRNSPFSIGNVEERLLSNKKCKICFSEKIWNHYSYGLFNFVSKLLRKNPKERPSIDESSRDAWLLNHHKGLIHREIASSLGSDMTSSSNSDRAELESKTLEMSWERELGCLRKPSDFRNLLEKNSN
;
A
#
# COMPACT_ATOMS: atom_id res chain seq x y z
N MET A 1 -8.64 -7.77 12.74
CA MET A 1 -8.16 -7.36 14.08
C MET A 1 -6.66 -7.20 14.06
N ALA A 2 -6.12 -6.19 14.74
CA ALA A 2 -4.68 -5.97 14.85
C ALA A 2 -3.99 -7.05 15.71
N PRO A 3 -2.74 -7.44 15.40
CA PRO A 3 -2.04 -8.53 16.08
C PRO A 3 -1.88 -8.33 17.60
N GLU A 4 -1.70 -7.08 18.05
CA GLU A 4 -1.53 -6.72 19.46
C GLU A 4 -2.81 -6.92 20.28
N ILE A 5 -3.99 -6.72 19.68
CA ILE A 5 -5.28 -7.01 20.32
C ILE A 5 -5.40 -8.52 20.55
N LEU A 6 -5.01 -9.33 19.55
CA LEU A 6 -5.02 -10.80 19.67
C LEU A 6 -4.02 -11.33 20.70
N LYS A 7 -3.00 -10.54 21.04
CA LYS A 7 -2.02 -10.83 22.09
C LYS A 7 -2.42 -10.26 23.45
N LYS A 8 -3.60 -9.64 23.58
CA LYS A 8 -4.06 -8.96 24.80
C LYS A 8 -3.05 -7.93 25.33
N SER A 9 -2.29 -7.30 24.42
CA SER A 9 -1.34 -6.24 24.78
C SER A 9 -2.05 -4.89 24.88
N LYS A 10 -1.41 -3.89 25.51
CA LYS A 10 -1.91 -2.50 25.47
C LYS A 10 -2.02 -2.06 24.01
N TYR A 11 -3.16 -1.48 23.65
CA TYR A 11 -3.43 -0.99 22.31
C TYR A 11 -3.76 0.51 22.34
N GLY A 12 -3.66 1.15 21.18
CA GLY A 12 -3.97 2.57 21.01
C GLY A 12 -4.47 2.83 19.59
N PRO A 13 -4.58 4.09 19.14
CA PRO A 13 -5.22 4.46 17.86
C PRO A 13 -4.64 3.78 16.61
N LYS A 14 -3.40 3.27 16.68
CA LYS A 14 -2.75 2.53 15.59
C LYS A 14 -3.44 1.20 15.25
N VAL A 15 -4.38 0.72 16.07
CA VAL A 15 -5.22 -0.44 15.71
C VAL A 15 -6.17 -0.12 14.56
N ASP A 16 -6.63 1.13 14.47
CA ASP A 16 -7.53 1.59 13.41
C ASP A 16 -6.79 1.78 12.08
N ILE A 17 -5.52 2.16 12.14
CA ILE A 17 -4.62 2.18 10.98
C ILE A 17 -4.48 0.76 10.41
N PHE A 18 -4.34 -0.24 11.27
CA PHE A 18 -4.26 -1.64 10.82
C PHE A 18 -5.59 -2.14 10.25
N SER A 19 -6.72 -1.86 10.91
CA SER A 19 -8.03 -2.27 10.40
C SER A 19 -8.33 -1.61 9.04
N THR A 20 -7.93 -0.36 8.85
CA THR A 20 -7.99 0.34 7.55
C THR A 20 -7.19 -0.40 6.49
N GLY A 21 -5.94 -0.79 6.78
CA GLY A 21 -5.13 -1.59 5.86
C GLY A 21 -5.77 -2.93 5.50
N VAL A 22 -6.44 -3.60 6.45
CA VAL A 22 -7.17 -4.86 6.20
C VAL A 22 -8.37 -4.63 5.28
N VAL A 23 -9.13 -3.55 5.49
CA VAL A 23 -10.27 -3.19 4.62
C VAL A 23 -9.80 -2.93 3.19
N ILE A 24 -8.74 -2.13 3.02
CA ILE A 24 -8.18 -1.84 1.68
C ILE A 24 -7.70 -3.14 1.03
N TYR A 25 -6.93 -3.97 1.74
CA TYR A 25 -6.51 -5.28 1.23
C TYR A 25 -7.69 -6.12 0.73
N THR A 26 -8.78 -6.16 1.50
CA THR A 26 -9.97 -6.92 1.13
C THR A 26 -10.69 -6.34 -0.07
N MET A 27 -10.71 -5.03 -0.25
CA MET A 27 -11.24 -4.40 -1.47
C MET A 27 -10.41 -4.79 -2.70
N LEU A 28 -9.07 -4.84 -2.59
CA LEU A 28 -8.19 -5.16 -3.72
C LEU A 28 -8.23 -6.63 -4.13
N THR A 29 -8.31 -7.52 -3.15
CA THR A 29 -8.19 -8.97 -3.36
C THR A 29 -9.52 -9.71 -3.34
N ARG A 30 -10.59 -9.06 -2.88
CA ARG A 30 -11.89 -9.66 -2.53
C ARG A 30 -11.79 -10.79 -1.48
N ASN A 31 -10.66 -10.86 -0.76
CA ASN A 31 -10.34 -11.89 0.21
C ASN A 31 -9.86 -11.25 1.52
N SER A 32 -10.01 -11.94 2.65
CA SER A 32 -9.38 -11.47 3.89
C SER A 32 -7.90 -11.86 3.91
N PRO A 33 -7.00 -11.02 4.44
CA PRO A 33 -5.56 -11.29 4.48
C PRO A 33 -5.21 -12.50 5.37
N PHE A 34 -6.14 -12.97 6.21
CA PHE A 34 -5.95 -14.09 7.14
C PHE A 34 -6.97 -15.21 6.89
N SER A 35 -7.40 -15.41 5.65
CA SER A 35 -8.36 -16.47 5.27
C SER A 35 -7.69 -17.83 5.02
N ILE A 36 -6.86 -18.30 5.94
CA ILE A 36 -6.17 -19.60 5.82
C ILE A 36 -6.73 -20.58 6.84
N GLY A 37 -7.28 -21.70 6.36
CA GLY A 37 -7.57 -22.87 7.18
C GLY A 37 -8.64 -22.65 8.27
N ASN A 38 -8.51 -23.38 9.38
CA ASN A 38 -9.48 -23.33 10.48
C ASN A 38 -9.33 -22.04 11.33
N VAL A 39 -10.28 -21.79 12.25
CA VAL A 39 -10.30 -20.55 13.06
C VAL A 39 -8.98 -20.32 13.82
N GLU A 40 -8.36 -21.37 14.34
CA GLU A 40 -7.11 -21.27 15.10
C GLU A 40 -5.92 -20.89 14.20
N GLU A 41 -5.83 -21.49 13.01
CA GLU A 41 -4.80 -21.18 12.01
C GLU A 41 -4.92 -19.73 11.52
N ARG A 42 -6.16 -19.24 11.33
CA ARG A 42 -6.43 -17.84 10.97
C ARG A 42 -5.95 -16.88 12.06
N LEU A 43 -6.25 -17.19 13.32
CA LEU A 43 -5.80 -16.39 14.45
C LEU A 43 -4.28 -16.41 14.59
N LEU A 44 -3.64 -17.57 14.38
CA LEU A 44 -2.19 -17.71 14.44
C LEU A 44 -1.51 -16.93 13.31
N SER A 45 -2.05 -17.00 12.09
CA SER A 45 -1.57 -16.23 10.94
C SER A 45 -1.67 -14.73 11.18
N ASN A 46 -2.81 -14.27 11.72
CA ASN A 46 -3.01 -12.87 12.09
C ASN A 46 -2.03 -12.43 13.19
N LYS A 47 -1.85 -13.21 14.26
CA LYS A 47 -0.84 -12.94 15.30
C LYS A 47 0.59 -12.85 14.73
N LYS A 48 0.90 -13.65 13.70
CA LYS A 48 2.19 -13.61 13.00
C LYS A 48 2.27 -12.44 12.01
N CYS A 49 1.15 -11.88 11.59
CA CYS A 49 1.00 -10.81 10.61
C CYS A 49 1.63 -11.18 9.25
N LYS A 50 1.41 -12.43 8.82
CA LYS A 50 1.84 -12.89 7.49
C LYS A 50 0.78 -12.51 6.47
N ILE A 51 1.07 -11.51 5.64
CA ILE A 51 0.15 -11.00 4.62
C ILE A 51 0.91 -11.02 3.29
N CYS A 52 0.31 -11.64 2.28
CA CYS A 52 0.89 -11.77 0.95
C CYS A 52 -0.13 -11.34 -0.10
N PHE A 53 0.32 -10.61 -1.11
CA PHE A 53 -0.47 -10.27 -2.29
C PHE A 53 -0.19 -11.29 -3.39
N SER A 54 -1.24 -11.78 -4.07
CA SER A 54 -1.07 -12.73 -5.17
C SER A 54 -0.48 -12.04 -6.40
N GLU A 55 0.30 -12.76 -7.21
CA GLU A 55 0.92 -12.22 -8.44
C GLU A 55 -0.10 -11.57 -9.38
N LYS A 56 -1.31 -12.14 -9.47
CA LYS A 56 -2.38 -11.64 -10.34
C LYS A 56 -2.75 -10.19 -10.05
N ILE A 57 -2.85 -9.81 -8.78
CA ILE A 57 -3.27 -8.44 -8.41
C ILE A 57 -2.17 -7.40 -8.64
N TRP A 58 -0.89 -7.80 -8.65
CA TRP A 58 0.23 -6.88 -8.88
C TRP A 58 0.20 -6.24 -10.26
N ASN A 59 -0.43 -6.89 -11.24
CA ASN A 59 -0.59 -6.38 -12.59
C ASN A 59 -1.81 -5.46 -12.75
N HIS A 60 -2.71 -5.41 -11.76
CA HIS A 60 -3.95 -4.64 -11.83
C HIS A 60 -3.88 -3.30 -11.10
N TYR A 61 -2.96 -3.15 -10.14
CA TYR A 61 -2.89 -1.96 -9.30
C TYR A 61 -1.48 -1.37 -9.26
N SER A 62 -1.42 -0.05 -9.00
CA SER A 62 -0.16 0.67 -8.89
C SER A 62 0.70 0.17 -7.72
N TYR A 63 2.02 0.24 -7.89
CA TYR A 63 2.97 -0.06 -6.80
C TYR A 63 2.76 0.83 -5.57
N GLY A 64 2.45 2.12 -5.78
CA GLY A 64 2.21 3.05 -4.67
C GLY A 64 1.09 2.59 -3.74
N LEU A 65 0.04 1.96 -4.28
CA LEU A 65 -1.05 1.41 -3.49
C LEU A 65 -0.59 0.27 -2.60
N PHE A 66 0.18 -0.68 -3.16
CA PHE A 66 0.73 -1.78 -2.38
C PHE A 66 1.67 -1.28 -1.29
N ASN A 67 2.53 -0.33 -1.60
CA ASN A 67 3.42 0.29 -0.61
C ASN A 67 2.62 0.94 0.53
N PHE A 68 1.58 1.71 0.19
CA PHE A 68 0.70 2.34 1.18
C PHE A 68 0.05 1.29 2.09
N VAL A 69 -0.59 0.26 1.52
CA VAL A 69 -1.23 -0.80 2.30
C VAL A 69 -0.23 -1.56 3.17
N SER A 70 0.98 -1.83 2.68
CA SER A 70 2.04 -2.48 3.44
C SER A 70 2.49 -1.67 4.66
N LYS A 71 2.51 -0.32 4.58
CA LYS A 71 2.79 0.54 5.75
C LYS A 71 1.70 0.44 6.82
N LEU A 72 0.43 0.40 6.41
CA LEU A 72 -0.70 0.28 7.34
C LEU A 72 -0.72 -1.08 8.06
N LEU A 73 -0.32 -2.14 7.34
CA LEU A 73 -0.36 -3.52 7.81
C LEU A 73 0.91 -3.98 8.55
N ARG A 74 1.76 -3.06 9.03
CA ARG A 74 2.94 -3.44 9.83
C ARG A 74 2.53 -4.14 11.12
N LYS A 75 3.25 -5.21 11.48
CA LYS A 75 2.97 -5.99 12.68
C LYS A 75 3.14 -5.16 13.96
N ASN A 76 4.24 -4.40 14.02
CA ASN A 76 4.57 -3.55 15.14
C ASN A 76 3.81 -2.22 15.02
N PRO A 77 2.99 -1.82 16.00
CA PRO A 77 2.25 -0.56 15.94
C PRO A 77 3.14 0.69 15.83
N LYS A 78 4.40 0.62 16.28
CA LYS A 78 5.37 1.73 16.18
C LYS A 78 5.87 1.96 14.75
N GLU A 79 5.83 0.93 13.92
CA GLU A 79 6.21 1.01 12.50
C GLU A 79 5.03 1.44 11.62
N ARG A 80 3.81 1.50 12.17
CA ARG A 80 2.65 1.98 11.44
C ARG A 80 2.66 3.52 11.43
N PRO A 81 2.30 4.16 10.31
CA PRO A 81 2.10 5.60 10.26
C PRO A 81 0.96 6.03 11.18
N SER A 82 0.97 7.29 11.61
CA SER A 82 -0.17 7.93 12.30
C SER A 82 -1.27 8.23 11.30
N ILE A 83 -2.44 8.63 11.78
CA ILE A 83 -3.52 9.04 10.89
C ILE A 83 -3.10 10.22 10.00
N ASP A 84 -2.41 11.19 10.61
CA ASP A 84 -1.87 12.37 9.93
C ASP A 84 -0.84 11.98 8.87
N GLU A 85 0.12 11.10 9.20
CA GLU A 85 1.12 10.63 8.24
C GLU A 85 0.48 9.81 7.11
N SER A 86 -0.50 8.97 7.43
CA SER A 86 -1.20 8.14 6.45
C SER A 86 -1.99 9.00 5.46
N SER A 87 -2.63 10.07 5.94
CA SER A 87 -3.39 11.00 5.10
C SER A 87 -2.51 11.79 4.11
N ARG A 88 -1.22 11.93 4.43
CA ARG A 88 -0.21 12.61 3.60
C ARG A 88 0.63 11.65 2.76
N ASP A 89 0.28 10.36 2.69
CA ASP A 89 1.03 9.42 1.86
C ASP A 89 0.96 9.83 0.38
N ALA A 90 2.10 9.76 -0.30
CA ALA A 90 2.24 10.18 -1.69
C ALA A 90 1.24 9.48 -2.61
N TRP A 91 0.95 8.20 -2.37
CA TRP A 91 -0.05 7.49 -3.16
C TRP A 91 -1.43 8.13 -3.03
N LEU A 92 -1.87 8.42 -1.80
CA LEU A 92 -3.18 9.00 -1.55
C LEU A 92 -3.27 10.43 -2.12
N LEU A 93 -2.24 11.25 -1.89
CA LEU A 93 -2.20 12.63 -2.37
C LEU A 93 -2.19 12.74 -3.91
N ASN A 94 -1.44 11.87 -4.59
CA ASN A 94 -1.37 11.89 -6.05
C ASN A 94 -2.72 11.54 -6.70
N HIS A 95 -3.47 10.62 -6.08
CA HIS A 95 -4.81 10.27 -6.57
C HIS A 95 -5.86 11.32 -6.19
N HIS A 96 -5.75 11.92 -5.00
CA HIS A 96 -6.66 13.01 -4.59
C HIS A 96 -6.53 14.24 -5.50
N LYS A 97 -5.30 14.62 -5.88
CA LYS A 97 -5.07 15.70 -6.85
C LYS A 97 -5.70 15.38 -8.21
N GLY A 98 -5.58 14.14 -8.68
CA GLY A 98 -6.22 13.69 -9.93
C GLY A 98 -7.75 13.72 -9.87
N LEU A 99 -8.34 13.39 -8.71
CA LEU A 99 -9.79 13.46 -8.50
C LEU A 99 -10.29 14.90 -8.47
N ILE A 100 -9.61 15.81 -7.76
CA ILE A 100 -9.93 17.24 -7.78
C ILE A 100 -9.78 17.81 -9.19
N HIS A 101 -8.69 17.49 -9.91
CA HIS A 101 -8.52 17.96 -11.28
C HIS A 101 -9.62 17.44 -12.20
N ARG A 102 -10.09 16.20 -12.00
CA ARG A 102 -11.18 15.62 -12.79
C ARG A 102 -12.54 16.24 -12.46
N GLU A 103 -12.79 16.56 -11.19
CA GLU A 103 -14.03 17.20 -10.75
C GLU A 103 -14.09 18.67 -11.16
N ILE A 104 -12.96 19.37 -11.10
CA ILE A 104 -12.80 20.72 -11.65
C ILE A 104 -12.91 20.68 -13.17
N ALA A 105 -12.27 19.74 -13.87
CA ALA A 105 -12.36 19.59 -15.33
C ALA A 105 -13.73 19.11 -15.82
N SER A 106 -14.48 18.37 -14.99
CA SER A 106 -15.88 18.04 -15.32
C SER A 106 -16.82 19.21 -15.06
N SER A 107 -16.46 20.11 -14.15
CA SER A 107 -17.25 21.30 -13.81
C SER A 107 -16.93 22.51 -14.68
N LEU A 108 -15.69 22.60 -15.17
CA LEU A 108 -15.19 23.61 -16.10
C LEU A 108 -14.85 22.86 -17.39
N GLY A 109 -15.79 22.81 -18.32
CA GLY A 109 -15.57 22.17 -19.61
C GLY A 109 -14.28 22.69 -20.27
N SER A 110 -13.36 21.77 -20.54
CA SER A 110 -12.19 21.87 -21.42
C SER A 110 -11.31 23.13 -21.25
N ASP A 111 -10.18 23.02 -20.54
CA ASP A 111 -8.85 23.13 -21.15
C ASP A 111 -7.71 23.38 -20.13
N MET A 112 -6.56 22.80 -20.49
CA MET A 112 -5.19 23.02 -20.00
C MET A 112 -4.83 22.60 -18.56
N THR A 113 -3.80 21.76 -18.45
CA THR A 113 -2.45 22.24 -18.10
C THR A 113 -1.42 21.10 -18.20
N SER A 114 -0.41 21.33 -19.03
CA SER A 114 0.87 20.66 -19.01
C SER A 114 1.69 21.18 -17.83
N SER A 115 2.33 20.30 -17.07
CA SER A 115 3.61 20.58 -16.41
C SER A 115 4.28 19.29 -15.92
N SER A 116 5.53 19.16 -16.32
CA SER A 116 6.40 17.99 -16.22
C SER A 116 6.73 17.61 -14.77
N ASN A 117 6.47 16.34 -14.42
CA ASN A 117 6.67 15.72 -13.10
C ASN A 117 7.81 14.67 -13.10
N SER A 118 8.59 14.58 -14.19
CA SER A 118 9.48 13.44 -14.45
C SER A 118 10.63 13.29 -13.46
N ASP A 119 11.25 14.39 -13.03
CA ASP A 119 12.60 14.31 -12.46
C ASP A 119 12.61 13.98 -10.96
N ARG A 120 11.54 14.32 -10.23
CA ARG A 120 11.41 14.08 -8.79
C ARG A 120 10.96 12.66 -8.46
N ALA A 121 10.16 12.06 -9.35
CA ALA A 121 9.66 10.70 -9.20
C ALA A 121 10.78 9.64 -9.34
N GLU A 122 11.82 9.94 -10.11
CA GLU A 122 12.92 9.01 -10.34
C GLU A 122 13.87 8.90 -9.13
N LEU A 123 14.13 10.01 -8.43
CA LEU A 123 14.99 10.03 -7.25
C LEU A 123 14.30 9.39 -6.02
N GLU A 124 12.99 9.59 -5.88
CA GLU A 124 12.19 8.89 -4.86
C GLU A 124 12.09 7.38 -5.16
N SER A 125 12.02 6.99 -6.44
CA SER A 125 12.01 5.58 -6.84
C SER A 125 13.32 4.87 -6.48
N LYS A 126 14.48 5.50 -6.72
CA LYS A 126 15.81 4.93 -6.40
C LYS A 126 16.07 4.81 -4.89
N THR A 127 15.64 5.81 -4.11
CA THR A 127 15.78 5.77 -2.64
C THR A 127 14.84 4.76 -1.99
N LEU A 128 13.62 4.60 -2.50
CA LEU A 128 12.70 3.53 -2.10
C LEU A 128 13.23 2.15 -2.51
N GLU A 129 13.94 2.04 -3.64
CA GLU A 129 14.58 0.83 -4.13
C GLU A 129 15.66 0.29 -3.16
N MET A 130 16.36 1.15 -2.44
CA MET A 130 17.41 0.71 -1.51
C MET A 130 16.86 0.28 -0.14
N SER A 131 15.63 0.69 0.20
CA SER A 131 15.02 0.42 1.51
C SER A 131 14.26 -0.91 1.57
N TRP A 132 13.83 -1.48 0.44
CA TRP A 132 12.95 -2.66 0.42
C TRP A 132 13.68 -4.01 0.61
N GLU A 133 14.95 -4.13 0.22
CA GLU A 133 15.67 -5.41 0.25
C GLU A 133 15.87 -5.97 1.67
N ARG A 134 15.81 -5.13 2.71
CA ARG A 134 16.19 -5.51 4.07
C ARG A 134 15.02 -5.88 4.99
N GLU A 135 13.77 -5.54 4.68
CA GLU A 135 12.70 -5.53 5.71
C GLU A 135 11.60 -6.59 5.60
N LEU A 136 11.33 -7.21 4.44
CA LEU A 136 10.08 -7.97 4.28
C LEU A 136 10.29 -9.30 3.56
N GLY A 137 10.57 -10.35 4.32
CA GLY A 137 10.85 -11.71 3.86
C GLY A 137 9.75 -12.44 3.07
N CYS A 138 8.67 -11.78 2.64
CA CYS A 138 7.64 -12.36 1.77
C CYS A 138 7.07 -11.42 0.67
N LEU A 139 7.67 -10.26 0.40
CA LEU A 139 7.29 -9.44 -0.76
C LEU A 139 8.33 -9.54 -1.86
N ARG A 140 8.34 -10.63 -2.63
CA ARG A 140 9.05 -10.65 -3.91
C ARG A 140 8.12 -10.14 -5.01
N LYS A 141 8.55 -9.08 -5.71
CA LYS A 141 8.13 -8.85 -7.09
C LYS A 141 9.10 -9.66 -8.00
N PRO A 142 8.60 -10.39 -9.01
CA PRO A 142 9.42 -11.17 -9.94
C PRO A 142 10.41 -10.31 -10.74
N SER A 143 11.48 -10.97 -11.21
CA SER A 143 12.67 -10.48 -11.94
C SER A 143 12.44 -9.57 -13.15
N ASP A 144 11.21 -9.34 -13.59
CA ASP A 144 10.87 -8.65 -14.85
C ASP A 144 10.57 -7.15 -14.71
N PHE A 145 10.73 -6.57 -13.52
CA PHE A 145 10.40 -5.15 -13.34
C PHE A 145 11.35 -4.19 -14.05
N ARG A 146 12.64 -4.55 -14.19
CA ARG A 146 13.60 -3.79 -15.01
C ARG A 146 13.14 -3.66 -16.46
N ASN A 147 12.59 -4.74 -17.02
CA ASN A 147 12.15 -4.80 -18.42
C ASN A 147 10.87 -3.98 -18.69
N LEU A 148 10.08 -3.64 -17.66
CA LEU A 148 8.84 -2.86 -17.81
C LEU A 148 9.05 -1.35 -17.73
N LEU A 149 10.14 -0.88 -17.10
CA LEU A 149 10.53 0.52 -17.12
C LEU A 149 11.23 0.89 -18.44
N GLU A 150 12.04 -0.02 -18.99
CA GLU A 150 12.68 0.18 -20.30
C GLU A 150 11.66 0.21 -21.45
N LYS A 151 10.57 -0.57 -21.36
CA LYS A 151 9.52 -0.59 -22.41
C LYS A 151 8.59 0.62 -22.43
N ASN A 152 8.57 1.46 -21.38
CA ASN A 152 7.77 2.68 -21.33
C ASN A 152 8.61 3.96 -21.49
N SER A 153 9.89 3.82 -21.85
CA SER A 153 10.80 4.96 -22.09
C SER A 153 11.17 5.16 -23.57
N ASN A 154 10.39 4.58 -24.50
CA ASN A 154 10.48 4.85 -25.94
C ASN A 154 9.18 5.45 -26.46
#